data_AF-A0A524D000-F1
#
_entry.id   AF-A0A524D000-F1
#
_cell.length_a   1.000
_cell.length_b   1.000
_cell.length_c   1.000
_cell.angle_alpha   90.00
_cell.angle_beta   90.00
_cell.angle_gamma   90.00
#
_symmetry.space_group_name_H-M   'P 1'
#
loop_
_entity.id
_entity.type
_entity.pdbx_description
1 polymer ?
#
loop_
_entity_poly.entity_id
_entity_poly.type
_entity_poly.pdbx_seq_one_letter_code
_entity_poly.pdbx_strand_id
1 'polypeptide(L)'
;MVLQPHGFPIPNLSATFFLFGLGLNTSILLWSIAGYLLFRWIKTDRKNDSLIAWSLSFFIYSLTFVAHIFRALGYAAWNENSSVFHFFAFRWVMIIWAAGIFYGVLKILTDDKRLYLVPSVAIIIIGFLWFFLGLFIIPSENPIEFTMYLFLFTIWIPICFTMAYIFFYYGYNTRQSGPKVISLGFLILMISYMQWAPWHFSDVIYIYFIWYFVFSLSLVPILLGFVIMTLEEQ
;
A
#
# COMPACT_ATOMS: atom_id res chain seq x y z
N MET A 1 -47.32 -9.61 7.39
CA MET A 1 -46.15 -10.30 6.81
C MET A 1 -44.92 -9.64 7.40
N VAL A 2 -44.25 -10.29 8.35
CA VAL A 2 -43.04 -9.75 8.97
C VAL A 2 -41.89 -10.10 8.02
N LEU A 3 -41.34 -9.09 7.33
CA LEU A 3 -40.06 -9.23 6.63
C LEU A 3 -39.00 -9.51 7.70
N GLN A 4 -38.66 -10.78 7.91
CA GLN A 4 -37.44 -11.09 8.64
C GLN A 4 -36.27 -10.55 7.81
N PRO A 5 -35.40 -9.70 8.38
CA PRO A 5 -34.18 -9.31 7.68
C PRO A 5 -33.31 -10.56 7.50
N HIS A 6 -33.38 -11.17 6.32
CA HIS A 6 -32.41 -12.17 5.92
C HIS A 6 -31.09 -11.45 5.68
N GLY A 7 -30.05 -11.84 6.42
CA GLY A 7 -28.69 -11.35 6.18
C GLY A 7 -28.24 -11.65 4.74
N PHE A 8 -27.27 -10.88 4.25
CA PHE A 8 -26.67 -11.14 2.95
C PHE A 8 -26.09 -12.57 2.90
N PRO A 9 -26.18 -13.27 1.76
CA PRO A 9 -25.58 -14.59 1.62
C PRO A 9 -24.06 -14.46 1.81
N ILE A 10 -23.55 -15.02 2.92
CA ILE A 10 -22.12 -15.07 3.23
C ILE A 10 -21.53 -16.26 2.45
N PRO A 11 -20.48 -16.05 1.63
CA PRO A 11 -19.76 -17.15 0.99
C PRO A 11 -19.26 -18.17 2.01
N ASN A 12 -19.08 -19.42 1.61
CA ASN A 12 -18.59 -20.45 2.53
C ASN A 12 -17.22 -20.02 3.10
N LEU A 13 -17.09 -20.03 4.43
CA LEU A 13 -15.93 -19.49 5.15
C LEU A 13 -14.63 -20.12 4.66
N SER A 14 -14.64 -21.41 4.31
CA SER A 14 -13.48 -22.13 3.75
C SER A 14 -12.94 -21.54 2.46
N ALA A 15 -13.78 -20.87 1.65
CA ALA A 15 -13.40 -20.25 0.38
C ALA A 15 -12.85 -18.83 0.54
N THR A 16 -13.22 -18.11 1.62
CA THR A 16 -12.86 -16.69 1.81
C THR A 16 -11.97 -16.43 3.03
N PHE A 17 -11.71 -17.45 3.86
CA PHE A 17 -10.91 -17.33 5.09
C PHE A 17 -9.53 -16.72 4.87
N PHE A 18 -8.82 -17.15 3.82
CA PHE A 18 -7.49 -16.62 3.51
C PHE A 18 -7.54 -15.13 3.15
N LEU A 19 -8.50 -14.72 2.33
CA LEU A 19 -8.69 -13.32 1.94
C LEU A 19 -9.04 -12.45 3.16
N PHE A 20 -9.95 -12.95 4.01
CA PHE A 20 -10.35 -12.26 5.24
C PHE A 20 -9.17 -12.12 6.22
N GLY A 21 -8.50 -13.23 6.54
CA GLY A 21 -7.41 -13.25 7.52
C GLY A 21 -6.21 -12.40 7.09
N LEU A 22 -5.81 -12.51 5.83
CA LEU A 22 -4.72 -11.69 5.27
C LEU A 22 -5.12 -10.22 5.17
N GLY A 23 -6.37 -9.91 4.79
CA GLY A 23 -6.93 -8.56 4.80
C GLY A 23 -6.94 -7.91 6.17
N LEU A 24 -7.37 -8.66 7.19
CA LEU A 24 -7.41 -8.22 8.57
C LEU A 24 -6.00 -7.96 9.12
N ASN A 25 -5.09 -8.93 8.99
CA ASN A 25 -3.71 -8.80 9.44
C ASN A 25 -3.00 -7.60 8.78
N THR A 26 -3.18 -7.47 7.47
CA THR A 26 -2.66 -6.32 6.73
C THR A 26 -3.19 -5.00 7.27
N SER A 27 -4.52 -4.90 7.46
CA SER A 27 -5.15 -3.66 7.94
C SER A 27 -4.62 -3.28 9.32
N ILE A 28 -4.49 -4.24 10.22
CA ILE A 28 -3.91 -4.05 11.56
C ILE A 28 -2.47 -3.55 11.46
N LEU A 29 -1.63 -4.17 10.61
CA LEU A 29 -0.24 -3.76 10.45
C LEU A 29 -0.12 -2.34 9.87
N LEU A 30 -0.91 -2.01 8.84
CA LEU A 30 -0.92 -0.67 8.25
C LEU A 30 -1.41 0.39 9.24
N TRP A 31 -2.46 0.11 10.00
CA TRP A 31 -2.95 0.99 11.05
C TRP A 31 -1.94 1.14 12.19
N SER A 32 -1.22 0.08 12.54
CA SER A 32 -0.16 0.14 13.55
C SER A 32 1.00 1.01 13.10
N ILE A 33 1.45 0.87 11.84
CA ILE A 33 2.46 1.76 11.25
C ILE A 33 1.96 3.20 11.23
N ALA A 34 0.75 3.43 10.71
CA ALA A 34 0.17 4.77 10.61
C ALA A 34 0.02 5.43 11.99
N GLY A 35 -0.55 4.72 12.96
CA GLY A 35 -0.74 5.19 14.33
C GLY A 35 0.58 5.46 15.03
N TYR A 36 1.58 4.59 14.84
CA TYR A 36 2.91 4.79 15.40
C TYR A 36 3.59 6.05 14.85
N LEU A 37 3.56 6.25 13.52
CA LEU A 37 4.13 7.44 12.88
C LEU A 37 3.40 8.73 13.32
N LEU A 38 2.06 8.68 13.44
CA LEU A 38 1.26 9.79 13.94
C LEU A 38 1.60 10.13 15.39
N PHE A 39 1.69 9.12 16.25
CA PHE A 39 2.10 9.27 17.64
C PHE A 39 3.48 9.93 17.75
N ARG A 40 4.45 9.47 16.94
CA ARG A 40 5.80 10.05 16.88
C ARG A 40 5.79 11.50 16.40
N TRP A 41 4.99 11.83 15.39
CA TRP A 41 4.84 13.21 14.93
C TRP A 41 4.29 14.11 16.03
N ILE A 42 3.28 13.65 16.78
CA ILE A 42 2.75 14.41 17.93
C ILE A 42 3.79 14.56 19.04
N LYS A 43 4.51 13.47 19.40
CA LYS A 43 5.52 13.47 20.46
C LYS A 43 6.73 14.36 20.15
N THR A 44 7.03 14.58 18.87
CA THR A 44 8.16 15.41 18.41
C THR A 44 7.74 16.85 18.08
N ASP A 45 6.69 17.35 18.74
CA ASP A 45 6.12 18.69 18.54
C ASP A 45 5.77 19.00 17.08
N ARG A 46 5.39 17.97 16.32
CA ARG A 46 4.94 18.09 14.91
C ARG A 46 6.00 18.65 13.96
N LYS A 47 7.29 18.50 14.29
CA LYS A 47 8.40 19.07 13.50
C LYS A 47 8.68 18.35 12.17
N ASN A 48 8.37 17.04 12.10
CA ASN A 48 8.72 16.21 10.94
C ASN A 48 7.50 15.89 10.07
N ASP A 49 7.24 16.70 9.05
CA ASP A 49 6.09 16.48 8.16
C ASP A 49 6.15 15.17 7.36
N SER A 50 7.31 14.54 7.22
CA SER A 50 7.41 13.23 6.56
C SER A 50 6.69 12.16 7.37
N LEU A 51 6.70 12.24 8.71
CA LEU A 51 5.99 11.29 9.58
C LEU A 51 4.47 11.36 9.37
N ILE A 52 3.90 12.56 9.29
CA ILE A 52 2.45 12.70 9.06
C ILE A 52 2.07 12.31 7.63
N ALA A 53 2.89 12.65 6.62
CA ALA A 53 2.66 12.23 5.25
C ALA A 53 2.68 10.70 5.11
N TRP A 54 3.66 10.02 5.70
CA TRP A 54 3.73 8.56 5.70
C TRP A 54 2.61 7.93 6.52
N SER A 55 2.25 8.50 7.67
CA SER A 55 1.12 8.03 8.49
C SER A 55 -0.19 8.04 7.69
N LEU A 56 -0.52 9.17 7.07
CA LEU A 56 -1.72 9.31 6.24
C LEU A 56 -1.67 8.36 5.04
N SER A 57 -0.50 8.19 4.43
CA SER A 57 -0.31 7.26 3.31
C SER A 57 -0.66 5.82 3.71
N PHE A 58 -0.07 5.30 4.79
CA PHE A 58 -0.36 3.95 5.28
C PHE A 58 -1.82 3.78 5.71
N PHE A 59 -2.41 4.80 6.33
CA PHE A 59 -3.82 4.78 6.71
C PHE A 59 -4.75 4.74 5.49
N ILE A 60 -4.57 5.62 4.51
CA ILE A 60 -5.41 5.66 3.29
C ILE A 60 -5.26 4.35 2.51
N TYR A 61 -4.04 3.83 2.44
CA TYR A 61 -3.77 2.57 1.74
C TYR A 61 -4.44 1.35 2.40
N SER A 62 -4.66 1.39 3.71
CA SER A 62 -5.39 0.34 4.42
C SER A 62 -6.83 0.13 3.90
N LEU A 63 -7.44 1.16 3.29
CA LEU A 63 -8.81 1.08 2.78
C LEU A 63 -8.99 0.00 1.71
N THR A 64 -7.96 -0.28 0.89
CA THR A 64 -7.97 -1.42 -0.05
C THR A 64 -8.16 -2.75 0.69
N PHE A 65 -7.51 -2.91 1.83
CA PHE A 65 -7.54 -4.17 2.58
C PHE A 65 -8.79 -4.29 3.45
N VAL A 66 -9.34 -3.18 3.91
CA VAL A 66 -10.70 -3.12 4.44
C VAL A 66 -11.70 -3.59 3.39
N ALA A 67 -11.55 -3.17 2.12
CA ALA A 67 -12.38 -3.68 1.05
C ALA A 67 -12.23 -5.19 0.81
N HIS A 68 -11.01 -5.74 0.88
CA HIS A 68 -10.79 -7.19 0.83
C HIS A 68 -11.55 -7.93 1.95
N ILE A 69 -11.59 -7.38 3.17
CA ILE A 69 -12.33 -7.96 4.30
C ILE A 69 -13.83 -7.98 4.01
N PHE A 70 -14.42 -6.85 3.60
CA PHE A 70 -15.85 -6.78 3.26
C PHE A 70 -16.21 -7.66 2.06
N ARG A 71 -15.36 -7.72 1.05
CA ARG A 71 -15.50 -8.66 -0.06
C ARG A 71 -15.52 -10.11 0.41
N ALA A 72 -14.61 -10.49 1.30
CA ALA A 72 -14.53 -11.85 1.86
C ALA A 72 -15.78 -12.23 2.68
N LEU A 73 -16.44 -11.23 3.29
CA LEU A 73 -17.72 -11.39 3.99
C LEU A 73 -18.94 -11.43 3.06
N GLY A 74 -18.77 -11.26 1.74
CA GLY A 74 -19.85 -11.34 0.76
C GLY A 74 -20.50 -10.01 0.37
N TYR A 75 -19.95 -8.86 0.80
CA TYR A 75 -20.52 -7.56 0.44
C TYR A 75 -20.18 -7.20 -1.01
N ALA A 76 -21.17 -7.32 -1.90
CA ALA A 76 -21.01 -7.08 -3.34
C ALA A 76 -20.47 -5.68 -3.69
N ALA A 77 -20.89 -4.65 -2.95
CA ALA A 77 -20.42 -3.27 -3.13
C ALA A 77 -18.90 -3.08 -2.88
N TRP A 78 -18.28 -4.02 -2.17
CA TRP A 78 -16.84 -4.01 -1.85
C TRP A 78 -16.05 -4.99 -2.72
N ASN A 79 -16.71 -5.65 -3.68
CA ASN A 79 -16.04 -6.52 -4.62
C ASN A 79 -15.34 -5.68 -5.71
N GLU A 80 -14.06 -5.39 -5.47
CA GLU A 80 -13.18 -4.67 -6.41
C GLU A 80 -13.03 -5.33 -7.78
N ASN A 81 -13.32 -6.62 -7.90
CA ASN A 81 -13.26 -7.37 -9.18
C ASN A 81 -14.60 -7.37 -9.93
N SER A 82 -15.64 -6.73 -9.40
CA SER A 82 -16.99 -6.75 -10.01
C SER A 82 -17.08 -5.94 -11.31
N SER A 83 -16.28 -4.88 -11.43
CA SER A 83 -16.23 -4.03 -12.61
C SER A 83 -15.00 -3.12 -12.55
N VAL A 84 -14.64 -2.57 -13.70
CA VAL A 84 -13.59 -1.55 -13.86
C VAL A 84 -13.80 -0.36 -12.92
N PHE A 85 -15.06 0.07 -12.73
CA PHE A 85 -15.40 1.17 -11.83
C PHE A 85 -15.10 0.84 -10.37
N HIS A 86 -15.50 -0.34 -9.90
CA HIS A 86 -15.22 -0.77 -8.53
C HIS A 86 -13.72 -0.95 -8.31
N PHE A 87 -13.01 -1.49 -9.31
CA PHE A 87 -11.56 -1.58 -9.27
C PHE A 87 -10.91 -0.20 -9.06
N PHE A 88 -11.28 0.79 -9.87
CA PHE A 88 -10.80 2.16 -9.74
C PHE A 88 -11.10 2.74 -8.34
N ALA A 89 -12.33 2.58 -7.85
CA ALA A 89 -12.81 3.12 -6.57
C ALA A 89 -12.03 2.62 -5.34
N PHE A 90 -11.41 1.44 -5.41
CA PHE A 90 -10.62 0.87 -4.31
C PHE A 90 -9.11 0.92 -4.52
N ARG A 91 -8.63 1.23 -5.74
CA ARG A 91 -7.21 1.17 -6.10
C ARG A 91 -6.54 2.53 -6.27
N TRP A 92 -7.31 3.62 -6.38
CA TRP A 92 -6.76 4.98 -6.39
C TRP A 92 -5.95 5.32 -5.12
N VAL A 93 -6.25 4.66 -3.99
CA VAL A 93 -5.50 4.82 -2.73
C VAL A 93 -4.03 4.42 -2.85
N MET A 94 -3.67 3.56 -3.82
CA MET A 94 -2.28 3.23 -4.14
C MET A 94 -1.51 4.42 -4.70
N ILE A 95 -2.18 5.27 -5.48
CA ILE A 95 -1.61 6.50 -6.04
C ILE A 95 -1.30 7.48 -4.90
N ILE A 96 -2.24 7.65 -3.97
CA ILE A 96 -2.05 8.51 -2.81
C ILE A 96 -0.92 8.01 -1.91
N TRP A 97 -0.87 6.69 -1.68
CA TRP A 97 0.22 6.07 -0.94
C TRP A 97 1.57 6.36 -1.60
N ALA A 98 1.69 6.11 -2.91
CA ALA A 98 2.92 6.34 -3.67
C ALA A 98 3.37 7.81 -3.57
N ALA A 99 2.44 8.75 -3.78
CA ALA A 99 2.72 10.18 -3.71
C ALA A 99 3.16 10.63 -2.31
N GLY A 100 2.48 10.17 -1.25
CA GLY A 100 2.77 10.57 0.12
C GLY A 100 4.04 9.92 0.69
N ILE A 101 4.34 8.67 0.30
CA ILE A 101 5.64 8.05 0.59
C ILE A 101 6.76 8.84 -0.07
N PHE A 102 6.64 9.10 -1.37
CA PHE A 102 7.65 9.84 -2.13
C PHE A 102 7.82 11.28 -1.63
N TYR A 103 6.73 11.93 -1.22
CA TYR A 103 6.76 13.26 -0.59
C TYR A 103 7.64 13.25 0.66
N GLY A 104 7.39 12.32 1.57
CA GLY A 104 8.15 12.26 2.83
C GLY A 104 9.62 11.94 2.62
N VAL A 105 9.95 11.15 1.59
CA VAL A 105 11.34 10.90 1.18
C VAL A 105 12.02 12.16 0.70
N LEU A 106 11.44 12.82 -0.30
CA LEU A 106 12.07 13.97 -0.92
C LEU A 106 12.22 15.10 0.10
N LYS A 107 11.25 15.26 1.01
CA LYS A 107 11.37 16.22 2.10
C LYS A 107 12.54 15.94 3.06
N ILE A 108 12.94 14.68 3.23
CA ILE A 108 14.15 14.33 4.01
C ILE A 108 15.43 14.66 3.23
N LEU A 109 15.40 14.51 1.90
CA LEU A 109 16.56 14.71 1.04
C LEU A 109 16.81 16.19 0.69
N THR A 110 15.79 17.04 0.74
CA THR A 110 15.93 18.45 0.36
C THR A 110 14.97 19.37 1.10
N ASP A 111 15.45 20.56 1.44
CA ASP A 111 14.66 21.65 2.03
C ASP A 111 13.85 22.43 0.98
N ASP A 112 14.16 22.30 -0.32
CA ASP A 112 13.42 22.99 -1.37
C ASP A 112 12.02 22.41 -1.51
N LYS A 113 11.03 23.20 -1.09
CA LYS A 113 9.61 22.86 -1.18
C LYS A 113 9.17 22.41 -2.57
N ARG A 114 9.73 22.99 -3.63
CA ARG A 114 9.37 22.63 -5.00
C ARG A 114 9.81 21.21 -5.33
N LEU A 115 10.98 20.82 -4.85
CA LEU A 115 11.59 19.52 -5.15
C LEU A 115 10.86 18.35 -4.50
N TYR A 116 10.19 18.53 -3.36
CA TYR A 116 9.34 17.47 -2.78
C TYR A 116 7.85 17.60 -3.15
N LEU A 117 7.34 18.81 -3.40
CA LEU A 117 5.91 19.00 -3.65
C LEU A 117 5.53 18.74 -5.12
N VAL A 118 6.31 19.24 -6.08
CA VAL A 118 6.00 19.10 -7.50
C VAL A 118 6.00 17.63 -7.95
N PRO A 119 7.02 16.81 -7.62
CA PRO A 119 7.01 15.41 -8.02
C PRO A 119 5.89 14.60 -7.38
N SER A 120 5.57 14.85 -6.10
CA SER A 120 4.47 14.16 -5.42
C SER A 120 3.10 14.51 -5.99
N VAL A 121 2.86 15.79 -6.30
CA VAL A 121 1.62 16.21 -7.00
C VAL A 121 1.58 15.62 -8.42
N ALA A 122 2.72 15.56 -9.11
CA ALA A 122 2.80 14.92 -10.42
C ALA A 122 2.44 13.42 -10.37
N ILE A 123 2.88 12.67 -9.34
CA ILE A 123 2.48 11.28 -9.13
C ILE A 123 0.96 11.16 -9.00
N ILE A 124 0.32 12.07 -8.27
CA ILE A 124 -1.15 12.09 -8.13
C ILE A 124 -1.79 12.30 -9.50
N ILE A 125 -1.45 13.39 -10.18
CA ILE A 125 -2.07 13.76 -11.46
C ILE A 125 -1.84 12.66 -12.51
N ILE A 126 -0.58 12.24 -12.69
CA ILE A 126 -0.21 11.21 -13.66
C ILE A 126 -0.85 9.88 -13.28
N GLY A 127 -0.83 9.49 -12.01
CA GLY A 127 -1.43 8.23 -11.55
C GLY A 127 -2.94 8.19 -11.79
N PHE A 128 -3.67 9.27 -11.51
CA PHE A 128 -5.10 9.34 -11.78
C PHE A 128 -5.41 9.34 -13.28
N LEU A 129 -4.67 10.11 -14.07
CA LEU A 129 -4.79 10.08 -15.53
C LEU A 129 -4.48 8.69 -16.08
N TRP A 130 -3.46 8.02 -15.54
CA TRP A 130 -3.05 6.68 -15.93
C TRP A 130 -4.16 5.67 -15.68
N PHE A 131 -4.71 5.64 -14.46
CA PHE A 131 -5.82 4.76 -14.13
C PHE A 131 -7.05 5.09 -14.96
N PHE A 132 -7.37 6.37 -15.16
CA PHE A 132 -8.54 6.76 -15.95
C PHE A 132 -8.39 6.34 -17.42
N LEU A 133 -7.24 6.60 -18.03
CA LEU A 133 -6.96 6.24 -19.42
C LEU A 133 -6.91 4.72 -19.61
N GLY A 134 -6.14 4.01 -18.77
CA GLY A 134 -5.94 2.57 -18.90
C GLY A 134 -7.20 1.74 -18.60
N LEU A 135 -8.06 2.21 -17.71
CA LEU A 135 -9.27 1.49 -17.33
C LEU A 135 -10.47 1.80 -18.24
N PHE A 136 -10.64 3.05 -18.68
CA PHE A 136 -11.89 3.48 -19.33
C PHE A 136 -11.74 3.90 -20.79
N ILE A 137 -10.53 4.23 -21.27
CA ILE A 137 -10.35 4.86 -22.59
C ILE A 137 -9.56 3.95 -23.53
N ILE A 138 -8.44 3.40 -23.09
CA ILE A 138 -7.58 2.55 -23.93
C ILE A 138 -8.27 1.19 -24.11
N PRO A 139 -8.62 0.81 -25.34
CA PRO A 139 -9.23 -0.50 -25.59
C PRO A 139 -8.19 -1.60 -25.31
N SER A 140 -8.51 -2.46 -24.34
CA SER A 140 -7.74 -3.64 -23.96
C SER A 140 -8.72 -4.76 -23.64
N GLU A 141 -8.35 -6.00 -23.98
CA GLU A 141 -9.13 -7.18 -23.58
C GLU A 141 -9.17 -7.32 -22.05
N ASN A 142 -8.10 -6.88 -21.37
CA ASN A 142 -7.89 -6.97 -19.93
C ASN A 142 -7.42 -5.61 -19.35
N PRO A 143 -8.30 -4.60 -19.25
CA PRO A 143 -7.91 -3.23 -18.88
C PRO A 143 -7.34 -3.11 -17.47
N ILE A 144 -7.85 -3.91 -16.52
CA ILE A 144 -7.36 -3.93 -15.13
C ILE A 144 -5.92 -4.44 -15.07
N GLU A 145 -5.64 -5.58 -15.71
CA GLU A 145 -4.33 -6.22 -15.68
C GLU A 145 -3.26 -5.32 -16.31
N PHE A 146 -3.55 -4.81 -17.51
CA PHE A 146 -2.64 -3.93 -18.23
C PHE A 146 -2.32 -2.65 -17.44
N THR A 147 -3.36 -2.00 -16.90
CA THR A 147 -3.20 -0.76 -16.12
C THR A 147 -2.36 -1.00 -14.88
N MET A 148 -2.67 -2.08 -14.13
CA MET A 148 -1.96 -2.41 -12.90
C MET A 148 -0.52 -2.82 -13.16
N TYR A 149 -0.28 -3.69 -14.14
CA TYR A 149 1.06 -4.13 -14.49
C TYR A 149 1.96 -2.92 -14.75
N LEU A 150 1.53 -2.01 -15.62
CA LEU A 150 2.33 -0.84 -15.93
C LEU A 150 2.48 0.11 -14.73
N PHE A 151 1.42 0.37 -13.98
CA PHE A 151 1.50 1.21 -12.78
C PHE A 151 2.50 0.66 -11.76
N LEU A 152 2.48 -0.66 -11.55
CA LEU A 152 3.38 -1.32 -10.62
C LEU A 152 4.84 -1.18 -11.05
N PHE A 153 5.16 -1.46 -12.31
CA PHE A 153 6.54 -1.40 -12.80
C PHE A 153 7.08 0.01 -13.00
N THR A 154 6.23 1.00 -13.27
CA THR A 154 6.66 2.37 -13.57
C THR A 154 6.64 3.31 -12.37
N ILE A 155 5.76 3.09 -11.39
CA ILE A 155 5.59 3.99 -10.23
C ILE A 155 5.87 3.23 -8.93
N TRP A 156 5.12 2.16 -8.66
CA TRP A 156 5.15 1.51 -7.34
C TRP A 156 6.52 0.90 -7.01
N ILE A 157 7.03 0.04 -7.90
CA ILE A 157 8.31 -0.66 -7.72
C ILE A 157 9.47 0.33 -7.61
N PRO A 158 9.63 1.34 -8.49
CA PRO A 158 10.67 2.36 -8.35
C PRO A 158 10.61 3.11 -7.01
N ILE A 159 9.42 3.45 -6.50
CA ILE A 159 9.27 4.10 -5.20
C ILE A 159 9.68 3.16 -4.07
N CYS A 160 9.24 1.91 -4.07
CA CYS A 160 9.65 0.92 -3.06
C CYS A 160 11.16 0.68 -3.09
N PHE A 161 11.77 0.59 -4.27
CA PHE A 161 13.22 0.47 -4.44
C PHE A 161 13.96 1.69 -3.86
N THR A 162 13.48 2.89 -4.19
CA THR A 162 14.05 4.15 -3.68
C THR A 162 13.99 4.22 -2.17
N MET A 163 12.86 3.83 -1.57
CA MET A 163 12.70 3.73 -0.11
C MET A 163 13.70 2.76 0.50
N ALA A 164 13.80 1.55 -0.05
CA ALA A 164 14.73 0.55 0.42
C ALA A 164 16.18 1.08 0.38
N TYR A 165 16.58 1.65 -0.76
CA TYR A 165 17.92 2.22 -0.95
C TYR A 165 18.24 3.31 0.07
N ILE A 166 17.36 4.30 0.25
CA ILE A 166 17.59 5.45 1.13
C ILE A 166 17.72 5.00 2.58
N PHE A 167 16.81 4.14 3.05
CA PHE A 167 16.86 3.63 4.42
C PHE A 167 18.06 2.73 4.67
N PHE A 168 18.47 1.92 3.68
CA PHE A 168 19.68 1.12 3.75
C PHE A 168 20.92 2.00 3.88
N TYR A 169 21.06 2.99 3.00
CA TYR A 169 22.19 3.89 2.97
C TYR A 169 22.27 4.73 4.26
N TYR A 170 21.15 5.26 4.72
CA TYR A 170 21.07 5.99 5.99
C TYR A 170 21.51 5.10 7.16
N GLY A 171 20.95 3.89 7.30
CA GLY A 171 21.34 2.97 8.38
C GLY A 171 22.79 2.51 8.30
N TYR A 172 23.35 2.37 7.10
CA TYR A 172 24.76 2.07 6.92
C TYR A 172 25.64 3.21 7.46
N ASN A 173 25.34 4.45 7.07
CA ASN A 173 26.10 5.63 7.47
C ASN A 173 25.98 5.96 8.97
N THR A 174 24.77 5.86 9.53
CA THR A 174 24.54 6.14 10.96
C THR A 174 24.83 4.95 11.86
N ARG A 175 25.17 3.78 11.28
CA ARG A 175 25.34 2.50 11.97
C ARG A 175 24.10 2.04 12.76
N GLN A 176 22.94 2.62 12.48
CA GLN A 176 21.67 2.27 13.09
C GLN A 176 21.06 1.03 12.43
N SER A 177 20.40 0.20 13.22
CA SER A 177 19.74 -1.03 12.78
C SER A 177 18.31 -0.75 12.31
N GLY A 178 17.59 0.18 12.93
CA GLY A 178 16.19 0.49 12.59
C GLY A 178 15.98 0.79 11.10
N PRO A 179 16.73 1.73 10.49
CA PRO A 179 16.65 2.01 9.07
C PRO A 179 16.93 0.80 8.17
N LYS A 180 17.88 -0.07 8.53
CA LYS A 180 18.18 -1.28 7.76
C LYS A 180 17.00 -2.25 7.77
N VAL A 181 16.29 -2.35 8.89
CA VAL A 181 15.07 -3.16 9.00
C VAL A 181 13.93 -2.56 8.18
N ILE A 182 13.76 -1.23 8.18
CA ILE A 182 12.79 -0.55 7.29
C ILE A 182 13.11 -0.86 5.82
N SER A 183 14.38 -0.77 5.43
CA SER A 183 14.84 -1.10 4.08
C SER A 183 14.47 -2.53 3.68
N LEU A 184 14.70 -3.50 4.56
CA LEU A 184 14.34 -4.89 4.30
C LEU A 184 12.83 -5.02 4.03
N GLY A 185 12.01 -4.32 4.81
CA GLY A 185 10.57 -4.29 4.59
C GLY A 185 10.16 -3.73 3.24
N PHE A 186 10.71 -2.57 2.84
CA PHE A 186 10.42 -2.02 1.50
C PHE A 186 10.95 -2.87 0.35
N LEU A 187 12.06 -3.59 0.55
CA LEU A 187 12.58 -4.53 -0.43
C LEU A 187 11.66 -5.74 -0.61
N ILE A 188 11.19 -6.35 0.50
CA ILE A 188 10.23 -7.46 0.43
C ILE A 188 8.89 -6.99 -0.13
N LEU A 189 8.46 -5.77 0.23
CA LEU A 189 7.27 -5.13 -0.35
C LEU A 189 7.40 -5.02 -1.87
N MET A 190 8.52 -4.50 -2.37
CA MET A 190 8.82 -4.44 -3.80
C MET A 190 8.74 -5.83 -4.46
N ILE A 191 9.41 -6.84 -3.88
CA ILE A 191 9.42 -8.22 -4.40
C ILE A 191 8.00 -8.78 -4.46
N SER A 192 7.21 -8.62 -3.39
CA SER A 192 5.83 -9.09 -3.37
C SER A 192 5.00 -8.49 -4.50
N TYR A 193 5.22 -7.22 -4.83
CA TYR A 193 4.53 -6.50 -5.90
C TYR A 193 5.03 -6.81 -7.31
N MET A 194 6.34 -7.02 -7.49
CA MET A 194 6.92 -7.50 -8.75
C MET A 194 6.34 -8.85 -9.14
N GLN A 195 6.20 -9.71 -8.14
CA GLN A 195 5.56 -10.99 -8.32
C GLN A 195 4.06 -10.77 -8.46
N TRP A 196 3.44 -9.83 -7.72
CA TRP A 196 2.01 -9.62 -7.75
C TRP A 196 1.45 -9.31 -9.16
N ALA A 197 2.20 -8.57 -9.97
CA ALA A 197 1.81 -8.10 -11.29
C ALA A 197 1.48 -9.24 -12.30
N PRO A 198 2.28 -10.32 -12.41
CA PRO A 198 1.90 -11.53 -13.16
C PRO A 198 0.63 -12.27 -12.72
N TRP A 199 0.06 -12.08 -11.53
CA TRP A 199 -1.06 -12.95 -11.09
C TRP A 199 -2.45 -12.43 -11.40
N HIS A 200 -2.55 -11.34 -12.16
CA HIS A 200 -3.84 -11.01 -12.74
C HIS A 200 -4.21 -12.00 -13.87
N PHE A 201 -3.23 -12.73 -14.43
CA PHE A 201 -3.49 -13.80 -15.38
C PHE A 201 -4.29 -14.95 -14.73
N SER A 202 -5.36 -15.37 -15.41
CA SER A 202 -6.31 -16.40 -14.97
C SER A 202 -5.67 -17.70 -14.50
N ASP A 203 -4.57 -18.08 -15.15
CA ASP A 203 -4.01 -19.44 -15.05
C ASP A 203 -3.19 -19.67 -13.77
N VAL A 204 -2.87 -18.60 -13.04
CA VAL A 204 -1.99 -18.64 -11.86
C VAL A 204 -2.58 -17.92 -10.65
N ILE A 205 -3.86 -17.54 -10.71
CA ILE A 205 -4.56 -16.78 -9.67
C ILE A 205 -4.55 -17.47 -8.29
N TYR A 206 -4.42 -18.80 -8.24
CA TYR A 206 -4.36 -19.57 -6.99
C TYR A 206 -3.06 -19.36 -6.20
N ILE A 207 -2.01 -18.79 -6.80
CA ILE A 207 -0.73 -18.48 -6.12
C ILE A 207 -0.79 -17.12 -5.40
N TYR A 208 -1.85 -16.33 -5.65
CA TYR A 208 -2.06 -15.00 -5.06
C TYR A 208 -1.93 -14.99 -3.52
N PHE A 209 -2.38 -16.03 -2.83
CA PHE A 209 -2.31 -16.07 -1.36
C PHE A 209 -0.87 -16.04 -0.84
N ILE A 210 0.09 -16.65 -1.54
CA ILE A 210 1.50 -16.69 -1.14
C ILE A 210 2.06 -15.28 -1.14
N TRP A 211 1.88 -14.57 -2.25
CA TRP A 211 2.41 -13.22 -2.39
C TRP A 211 1.69 -12.19 -1.53
N TYR A 212 0.39 -12.40 -1.28
CA TYR A 212 -0.32 -11.59 -0.30
C TYR A 212 0.20 -11.85 1.12
N PHE A 213 0.50 -13.09 1.48
CA PHE A 213 1.17 -13.38 2.75
C PHE A 213 2.57 -12.74 2.83
N VAL A 214 3.39 -12.83 1.78
CA VAL A 214 4.71 -12.16 1.70
C VAL A 214 4.56 -10.64 1.81
N PHE A 215 3.55 -10.04 1.18
CA PHE A 215 3.22 -8.63 1.35
C PHE A 215 2.91 -8.31 2.81
N SER A 216 2.06 -9.09 3.49
CA SER A 216 1.76 -8.89 4.91
C SER A 216 3.03 -9.00 5.76
N LEU A 217 3.90 -9.96 5.47
CA LEU A 217 5.19 -10.12 6.15
C LEU A 217 6.12 -8.92 5.93
N SER A 218 6.06 -8.25 4.77
CA SER A 218 6.88 -7.07 4.48
C SER A 218 6.55 -5.87 5.39
N LEU A 219 5.32 -5.78 5.89
CA LEU A 219 4.89 -4.68 6.77
C LEU A 219 5.47 -4.82 8.18
N VAL A 220 5.76 -6.03 8.63
CA VAL A 220 6.34 -6.31 9.96
C VAL A 220 7.71 -5.63 10.16
N PRO A 221 8.72 -5.83 9.29
CA PRO A 221 9.99 -5.13 9.40
C PRO A 221 9.86 -3.61 9.18
N ILE A 222 8.90 -3.12 8.39
CA ILE A 222 8.64 -1.67 8.31
C ILE A 222 8.23 -1.13 9.68
N LEU A 223 7.26 -1.75 10.34
CA LEU A 223 6.80 -1.36 11.68
C LEU A 223 7.93 -1.46 12.70
N LEU A 224 8.59 -2.62 12.78
CA LEU A 224 9.69 -2.86 13.72
C LEU A 224 10.84 -1.87 13.49
N GLY A 225 11.18 -1.60 12.25
CA GLY A 225 12.26 -0.68 11.91
C GLY A 225 11.98 0.75 12.40
N PHE A 226 10.73 1.25 12.27
CA PHE A 226 10.36 2.54 12.84
C PHE A 226 10.42 2.56 14.37
N VAL A 227 10.05 1.46 15.02
CA VAL A 227 10.14 1.30 16.48
C VAL A 227 11.61 1.30 16.95
N ILE A 228 12.47 0.52 16.29
CA ILE A 228 13.89 0.43 16.62
C ILE A 228 14.59 1.77 16.41
N MET A 229 14.33 2.45 15.28
CA MET A 229 14.93 3.75 14.97
C MET A 229 14.66 4.78 16.09
N THR A 230 13.47 4.73 16.68
CA THR A 230 13.11 5.56 17.84
C THR A 230 13.92 5.23 19.10
N LEU A 231 14.21 3.95 19.35
CA LEU A 231 14.99 3.53 20.51
C LEU A 231 16.47 3.89 20.34
N GLU A 232 16.96 3.95 19.11
CA GLU A 232 18.34 4.32 18.77
C GLU A 232 18.59 5.85 18.76
N GLU A 233 17.52 6.65 18.81
CA GLU A 233 17.58 8.12 18.92
C GLU A 233 17.61 8.62 20.38
N GLN A 234 17.38 7.73 21.36
CA GLN A 234 17.38 8.03 22.79
C GLN A 234 18.75 7.76 23.43
#